data_AF-A0A9D8HLY5-F1
#
_entry.id   AF-A0A9D8HLY5-F1
#
_cell.length_a   1.000
_cell.length_b   1.000
_cell.length_c   1.000
_cell.angle_alpha   90.00
_cell.angle_beta   90.00
_cell.angle_gamma   90.00
#
_symmetry.space_group_name_H-M   'P 1'
#
loop_
_entity.id
_entity.type
_entity.pdbx_description
1 polymer ?
#
loop_
_entity_poly.entity_id
_entity_poly.type
_entity_poly.pdbx_seq_one_letter_code
_entity_poly.pdbx_strand_id
1 'polypeptide(L)'
;MDKFKSIISRNLALRRLSPKLVWVWAACIIILFIYFALKARTYFWLEIWFLTEILIISAFTRTVGWKRLLAVFFQGIVLSGTLTFLLYKLLDISGADTNSAFINGWVIGFSEELFKLLPLALAIYFLYKKRKTIPNPSDFLILSVMSASGFSILEKTFWTDINFPLIYGPHLGKLYFFPDALGIYVDGRVLGYIGHAAATGLIGMSIGIAFFLQKKFKKAWVWIIPALIYAWVSVEHALLNAYYEEGIKTLLKLGGGLATPWIFLLFLAAVLAIDARNLFAWLKNKPLAARLLKDKKLFFFKTLHVFNFLSSVDKGK
;
A
#
# COMPACT_ATOMS: atom_id res chain seq x y z
N MET A 1 -14.90 6.85 -41.85
CA MET A 1 -14.52 5.86 -40.81
C MET A 1 -13.00 5.62 -40.76
N ASP A 2 -12.28 5.78 -41.88
CA ASP A 2 -10.83 5.49 -41.98
C ASP A 2 -9.92 6.50 -41.28
N LYS A 3 -10.34 7.78 -41.18
CA LYS A 3 -9.62 8.81 -40.41
C LYS A 3 -9.57 8.48 -38.90
N PHE A 4 -10.59 7.81 -38.37
CA PHE A 4 -10.68 7.43 -36.96
C PHE A 4 -9.82 6.20 -36.63
N LYS A 5 -9.78 5.20 -37.53
CA LYS A 5 -8.87 4.05 -37.42
C LYS A 5 -7.39 4.46 -37.49
N SER A 6 -7.06 5.46 -38.32
CA SER A 6 -5.71 6.03 -38.44
C SER A 6 -5.23 6.76 -37.16
N ILE A 7 -6.12 7.48 -36.47
CA ILE A 7 -5.76 8.16 -35.20
C ILE A 7 -5.57 7.14 -34.06
N ILE A 8 -6.35 6.06 -34.04
CA ILE A 8 -6.21 4.98 -33.05
C ILE A 8 -4.94 4.17 -33.29
N SER A 9 -4.59 3.86 -34.54
CA SER A 9 -3.35 3.13 -34.86
C SER A 9 -2.10 3.96 -34.57
N ARG A 10 -2.11 5.28 -34.84
CA ARG A 10 -1.03 6.20 -34.46
C ARG A 10 -0.84 6.31 -32.94
N ASN A 11 -1.93 6.35 -32.17
CA ASN A 11 -1.86 6.34 -30.70
C ASN A 11 -1.43 4.99 -30.10
N LEU A 12 -1.60 3.89 -30.82
CA LEU A 12 -1.07 2.57 -30.43
C LEU A 12 0.41 2.41 -30.78
N ALA A 13 0.87 3.01 -31.88
CA ALA A 13 2.28 3.04 -32.28
C ALA A 13 3.14 3.86 -31.31
N LEU A 14 2.62 4.98 -30.79
CA LEU A 14 3.31 5.81 -29.79
C LEU A 14 3.39 5.19 -28.37
N ARG A 15 2.78 4.02 -28.16
CA ARG A 15 2.69 3.37 -26.82
C ARG A 15 3.66 2.22 -26.59
N ARG A 16 4.48 1.85 -27.58
CA ARG A 16 5.53 0.86 -27.37
C ARG A 16 6.84 1.61 -27.20
N LEU A 17 7.29 1.73 -25.94
CA LEU A 17 8.69 2.04 -25.66
C LEU A 17 9.55 1.11 -26.51
N SER A 18 10.62 1.64 -27.12
CA SER A 18 11.53 0.80 -27.87
C SER A 18 12.06 -0.32 -26.97
N PRO A 19 12.29 -1.54 -27.47
CA PRO A 19 12.82 -2.62 -26.65
C PRO A 19 14.08 -2.22 -25.89
N LYS A 20 14.95 -1.41 -26.51
CA LYS A 20 16.15 -0.83 -25.89
C LYS A 20 15.81 0.01 -24.66
N LEU A 21 14.83 0.91 -24.77
CA LEU A 21 14.42 1.76 -23.64
C LEU A 21 13.82 0.94 -22.49
N VAL A 22 13.08 -0.13 -22.80
CA VAL A 22 12.59 -1.05 -21.76
C VAL A 22 13.74 -1.71 -20.99
N TRP A 23 14.79 -2.15 -21.69
CA TRP A 23 15.98 -2.72 -21.05
C TRP A 23 16.75 -1.71 -20.21
N VAL A 24 16.89 -0.46 -20.68
CA VAL A 24 17.51 0.63 -19.90
C VAL A 24 16.75 0.86 -18.59
N TRP A 25 15.42 0.97 -18.65
CA TRP A 25 14.60 1.13 -17.45
C TRP A 25 14.72 -0.08 -16.52
N ALA A 26 14.72 -1.30 -17.06
CA ALA A 26 14.91 -2.51 -16.27
C ALA A 26 16.28 -2.50 -15.56
N ALA A 27 17.35 -2.12 -16.25
CA ALA A 27 18.68 -2.01 -15.66
C ALA A 27 18.72 -0.94 -14.55
N CYS A 28 18.16 0.25 -14.77
CA CYS A 28 18.07 1.30 -13.76
C CYS A 28 17.31 0.83 -12.51
N ILE A 29 16.19 0.11 -12.70
CA ILE A 29 15.42 -0.48 -11.60
C ILE A 29 16.28 -1.49 -10.84
N ILE A 30 16.96 -2.41 -11.54
CA ILE A 30 17.81 -3.42 -10.89
C ILE A 30 18.91 -2.75 -10.06
N ILE A 31 19.60 -1.75 -10.63
CA ILE A 31 20.65 -0.99 -9.93
C ILE A 31 20.08 -0.29 -8.70
N LEU A 32 18.91 0.34 -8.81
CA LEU A 32 18.25 1.00 -7.68
C LEU A 32 17.92 0.01 -6.55
N PHE A 33 17.39 -1.16 -6.90
CA PHE A 33 17.08 -2.21 -5.92
C PHE A 33 18.33 -2.81 -5.28
N ILE A 34 19.42 -2.98 -6.03
CA ILE A 34 20.72 -3.39 -5.48
C ILE A 34 21.22 -2.33 -4.49
N TYR A 35 21.15 -1.05 -4.87
CA TYR A 35 21.52 0.06 -3.97
C TYR A 35 20.72 0.02 -2.67
N PHE A 36 19.40 -0.16 -2.74
CA PHE A 36 18.54 -0.29 -1.57
C PHE A 36 18.89 -1.50 -0.70
N ALA A 37 19.09 -2.67 -1.31
CA ALA A 37 19.45 -3.90 -0.60
C ALA A 37 20.83 -3.83 0.08
N LEU A 38 21.75 -3.02 -0.46
CA LEU A 38 23.06 -2.79 0.15
C LEU A 38 22.99 -1.74 1.27
N LYS A 39 22.30 -0.62 1.04
CA LYS A 39 22.27 0.51 1.97
C LYS A 39 21.37 0.28 3.17
N ALA A 40 20.23 -0.38 2.99
CA ALA A 40 19.23 -0.62 4.03
C ALA A 40 18.89 -2.12 4.13
N ARG A 41 19.91 -2.99 4.13
CA ARG A 41 19.77 -4.45 3.95
C ARG A 41 18.67 -5.07 4.80
N THR A 42 18.71 -4.91 6.12
CA THR A 42 17.74 -5.53 7.02
C THR A 42 16.32 -5.06 6.72
N TYR A 43 16.11 -3.74 6.71
CA TYR A 43 14.78 -3.17 6.50
C TYR A 43 14.23 -3.42 5.10
N PHE A 44 15.08 -3.47 4.08
CA PHE A 44 14.70 -3.86 2.73
C PHE A 44 14.07 -5.26 2.71
N TRP A 45 14.71 -6.25 3.35
CA TRP A 45 14.18 -7.61 3.37
C TRP A 45 12.93 -7.77 4.23
N LEU A 46 12.81 -7.04 5.35
CA LEU A 46 11.57 -7.00 6.14
C LEU A 46 10.40 -6.46 5.30
N GLU A 47 10.63 -5.40 4.54
CA GLU A 47 9.63 -4.82 3.66
C GLU A 47 9.21 -5.78 2.54
N ILE A 48 10.18 -6.43 1.88
CA ILE A 48 9.91 -7.43 0.84
C ILE A 48 9.15 -8.63 1.41
N TRP A 49 9.44 -9.04 2.65
CA TRP A 49 8.70 -10.10 3.33
C TRP A 49 7.23 -9.72 3.52
N PHE A 50 6.96 -8.55 4.11
CA PHE A 50 5.58 -8.08 4.33
C PHE A 50 4.82 -7.91 3.00
N LEU A 51 5.47 -7.34 1.99
CA LEU A 51 4.90 -7.26 0.64
C LEU A 51 4.49 -8.62 0.10
N THR A 52 5.33 -9.63 0.30
CA THR A 52 5.08 -11.01 -0.14
C THR A 52 3.86 -11.59 0.58
N GLU A 53 3.74 -11.39 1.90
CA GLU A 53 2.58 -11.83 2.68
C GLU A 53 1.28 -11.21 2.15
N ILE A 54 1.23 -9.90 1.97
CA ILE A 54 0.04 -9.20 1.45
C ILE A 54 -0.27 -9.64 0.02
N LEU A 55 0.74 -9.87 -0.82
CA LEU A 55 0.55 -10.38 -2.18
C LEU A 55 -0.05 -11.78 -2.20
N ILE A 56 0.38 -12.68 -1.32
CA ILE A 56 -0.16 -14.03 -1.19
C ILE A 56 -1.61 -13.97 -0.70
N ILE A 57 -1.87 -13.21 0.37
CA ILE A 57 -3.20 -13.13 1.00
C ILE A 57 -4.21 -12.48 0.04
N SER A 58 -3.80 -11.44 -0.70
CA SER A 58 -4.67 -10.76 -1.66
C SER A 58 -4.74 -11.43 -3.04
N ALA A 59 -3.92 -12.47 -3.30
CA ALA A 59 -3.80 -13.09 -4.62
C ALA A 59 -5.14 -13.56 -5.20
N PHE A 60 -6.04 -14.03 -4.34
CA PHE A 60 -7.32 -14.63 -4.73
C PHE A 60 -8.45 -13.61 -4.90
N THR A 61 -8.31 -12.42 -4.30
CA THR A 61 -9.38 -11.41 -4.23
C THR A 61 -9.09 -10.16 -5.05
N ARG A 62 -7.81 -9.88 -5.35
CA ARG A 62 -7.41 -8.70 -6.11
C ARG A 62 -7.87 -8.74 -7.57
N THR A 63 -8.25 -7.59 -8.10
CA THR A 63 -8.61 -7.37 -9.51
C THR A 63 -7.60 -6.48 -10.26
N VAL A 64 -6.61 -5.94 -9.54
CA VAL A 64 -5.51 -5.18 -10.13
C VAL A 64 -4.39 -6.08 -10.63
N GLY A 65 -3.89 -5.79 -11.84
CA GLY A 65 -2.79 -6.54 -12.44
C GLY A 65 -1.41 -6.06 -11.97
N TRP A 66 -0.39 -6.91 -12.11
CA TRP A 66 0.99 -6.64 -11.68
C TRP A 66 1.57 -5.33 -12.19
N LYS A 67 1.30 -4.97 -13.46
CA LYS A 67 1.79 -3.71 -14.03
C LYS A 67 1.32 -2.49 -13.23
N ARG A 68 0.11 -2.54 -12.67
CA ARG A 68 -0.43 -1.46 -11.84
C ARG A 68 0.23 -1.45 -10.47
N LEU A 69 0.40 -2.63 -9.86
CA LEU A 69 1.08 -2.76 -8.57
C LEU A 69 2.51 -2.19 -8.65
N LEU A 70 3.30 -2.64 -9.63
CA LEU A 70 4.65 -2.13 -9.85
C LEU A 70 4.65 -0.62 -10.12
N ALA A 71 3.73 -0.11 -10.94
CA ALA A 71 3.64 1.33 -11.18
C ALA A 71 3.36 2.12 -9.90
N VAL A 72 2.48 1.64 -9.03
CA VAL A 72 2.17 2.30 -7.75
C VAL A 72 3.35 2.21 -6.78
N PHE A 73 4.08 1.10 -6.76
CA PHE A 73 5.31 0.97 -5.98
C PHE A 73 6.37 1.99 -6.39
N PHE A 74 6.66 2.12 -7.70
CA PHE A 74 7.61 3.14 -8.18
C PHE A 74 7.10 4.57 -7.97
N GLN A 75 5.79 4.79 -8.00
CA GLN A 75 5.21 6.07 -7.62
C GLN A 75 5.38 6.37 -6.12
N GLY A 76 5.38 5.36 -5.25
CA GLY A 76 5.75 5.52 -3.85
C GLY A 76 7.18 6.06 -3.68
N ILE A 77 8.14 5.45 -4.39
CA ILE A 77 9.54 5.93 -4.42
C ILE A 77 9.59 7.36 -4.94
N VAL A 78 9.05 7.60 -6.14
CA VAL A 78 9.25 8.87 -6.84
C VAL A 78 8.35 9.96 -6.30
N LEU A 79 7.03 9.78 -6.29
CA LEU A 79 6.09 10.84 -5.91
C LEU A 79 6.09 11.05 -4.40
N SER A 80 5.82 10.01 -3.61
CA SER A 80 5.72 10.18 -2.15
C SER A 80 7.07 10.55 -1.53
N GLY A 81 8.15 9.91 -1.98
CA GLY A 81 9.52 10.24 -1.55
C GLY A 81 9.94 11.66 -1.90
N THR A 82 9.77 12.08 -3.16
CA THR A 82 10.17 13.43 -3.59
C THR A 82 9.33 14.51 -2.93
N LEU A 83 8.00 14.32 -2.79
CA LEU A 83 7.15 15.31 -2.11
C LEU A 83 7.54 15.50 -0.65
N THR A 84 7.87 14.40 0.04
CA THR A 84 8.36 14.44 1.43
C THR A 84 9.68 15.18 1.52
N PHE A 85 10.64 14.86 0.65
CA PHE A 85 11.93 15.54 0.60
C PHE A 85 11.79 17.04 0.27
N LEU A 86 10.93 17.39 -0.68
CA LEU A 86 10.63 18.78 -1.03
C LEU A 86 10.00 19.53 0.15
N LEU A 87 9.04 18.91 0.85
CA LEU A 87 8.45 19.51 2.05
C LEU A 87 9.52 19.78 3.11
N TYR A 88 10.36 18.77 3.40
CA TYR A 88 11.47 18.92 4.34
C TYR A 88 12.36 20.10 3.97
N LYS A 89 12.78 20.19 2.69
CA LYS A 89 13.64 21.28 2.21
C LYS A 89 12.97 22.65 2.24
N LEU A 90 11.67 22.73 1.95
CA LEU A 90 10.94 23.99 2.04
C LEU A 90 10.82 24.48 3.48
N LEU A 91 10.58 23.57 4.43
CA LEU A 91 10.53 23.90 5.86
C LEU A 91 11.90 24.38 6.36
N ASP A 92 12.97 23.65 6.01
CA ASP A 92 14.36 24.01 6.32
C ASP A 92 14.73 25.40 5.77
N ILE A 93 14.45 25.67 4.49
CA ILE A 93 14.72 26.99 3.86
C ILE A 93 13.88 28.11 4.51
N SER A 94 12.68 27.80 4.99
CA SER A 94 11.83 28.77 5.70
C SER A 94 12.31 29.11 7.12
N GLY A 95 13.38 28.45 7.59
CA GLY A 95 13.89 28.60 8.95
C GLY A 95 13.09 27.82 10.00
N ALA A 96 12.23 26.88 9.59
CA ALA A 96 11.56 25.99 10.52
C ALA A 96 12.57 24.98 11.08
N ASP A 97 12.50 24.73 12.38
CA ASP A 97 13.33 23.70 13.03
C ASP A 97 12.83 22.31 12.66
N THR A 98 13.40 21.74 11.60
CA THR A 98 13.05 20.41 11.09
C THR A 98 13.43 19.26 12.02
N ASN A 99 14.18 19.52 13.09
CA ASN A 99 14.48 18.56 14.15
C ASN A 99 13.55 18.71 15.37
N SER A 100 12.67 19.71 15.40
CA SER A 100 11.70 19.82 16.50
C SER A 100 10.66 18.71 16.42
N ALA A 101 10.20 18.24 17.58
CA ALA A 101 9.13 17.24 17.66
C ALA A 101 7.84 17.73 17.00
N PHE A 102 7.58 19.04 16.98
CA PHE A 102 6.43 19.61 16.29
C PHE A 102 6.56 19.48 14.77
N ILE A 103 7.68 19.95 14.19
CA ILE A 103 7.84 19.93 12.74
C ILE A 103 8.07 18.52 12.22
N ASN A 104 9.02 17.76 12.79
CA ASN A 104 9.32 16.41 12.32
C ASN A 104 8.19 15.42 12.64
N GLY A 105 7.65 15.51 13.86
CA GLY A 105 6.54 14.65 14.28
C GLY A 105 5.24 14.99 13.58
N TRP A 106 4.72 16.19 13.80
CA TRP A 106 3.35 16.51 13.41
C TRP A 106 3.25 16.99 11.96
N VAL A 107 4.10 17.91 11.53
CA VAL A 107 3.99 18.47 10.17
C VAL A 107 4.46 17.46 9.13
N ILE A 108 5.69 16.96 9.27
CA ILE A 108 6.28 16.01 8.33
C ILE A 108 5.56 14.67 8.44
N GLY A 109 5.43 14.08 9.63
CA GLY A 109 4.79 12.77 9.81
C GLY A 109 3.36 12.68 9.25
N PHE A 110 2.50 13.69 9.47
CA PHE A 110 1.17 13.71 8.82
C PHE A 110 1.26 13.88 7.31
N SER A 111 2.15 14.76 6.82
CA SER A 111 2.29 15.00 5.39
C SER A 111 2.78 13.74 4.66
N GLU A 112 3.67 12.97 5.28
CA GLU A 112 4.13 11.72 4.70
C GLU A 112 3.01 10.71 4.54
N GLU A 113 2.18 10.51 5.57
CA GLU A 113 1.03 9.61 5.47
C GLU A 113 0.05 10.06 4.38
N LEU A 114 -0.14 11.37 4.22
CA LEU A 114 -0.91 11.93 3.11
C LEU A 114 -0.26 11.65 1.74
N PHE A 115 1.04 11.90 1.60
CA PHE A 115 1.77 11.73 0.35
C PHE A 115 1.86 10.25 -0.08
N LYS A 116 1.89 9.30 0.86
CA LYS A 116 1.81 7.85 0.59
C LYS A 116 0.46 7.45 -0.03
N LEU A 117 -0.62 8.19 0.24
CA LEU A 117 -1.94 7.94 -0.35
C LEU A 117 -2.11 8.51 -1.76
N LEU A 118 -1.24 9.41 -2.21
CA LEU A 118 -1.35 10.03 -3.53
C LEU A 118 -1.23 9.01 -4.68
N PRO A 119 -0.23 8.09 -4.72
CA PRO A 119 -0.17 7.04 -5.73
C PRO A 119 -1.41 6.13 -5.76
N LEU A 120 -1.96 5.80 -4.58
CA LEU A 120 -3.22 5.09 -4.46
C LEU A 120 -4.37 5.86 -5.12
N ALA A 121 -4.56 7.14 -4.73
CA ALA A 121 -5.63 7.97 -5.25
C ALA A 121 -5.58 8.08 -6.78
N LEU A 122 -4.39 8.28 -7.35
CA LEU A 122 -4.17 8.30 -8.80
C LEU A 122 -4.54 6.95 -9.43
N ALA A 123 -4.07 5.83 -8.86
CA ALA A 123 -4.37 4.50 -9.36
C ALA A 123 -5.87 4.21 -9.38
N ILE A 124 -6.57 4.50 -8.29
CA ILE A 124 -8.03 4.32 -8.16
C ILE A 124 -8.77 5.25 -9.14
N TYR A 125 -8.39 6.52 -9.24
CA TYR A 125 -8.98 7.46 -10.19
C TYR A 125 -8.88 6.96 -11.63
N PHE A 126 -7.70 6.52 -12.07
CA PHE A 126 -7.52 6.01 -13.44
C PHE A 126 -8.22 4.66 -13.68
N LEU A 127 -8.27 3.78 -12.67
CA LEU A 127 -9.04 2.54 -12.75
C LEU A 127 -10.53 2.82 -12.90
N TYR A 128 -11.07 3.72 -12.08
CA TYR A 128 -12.46 4.13 -12.14
C TYR A 128 -12.79 4.81 -13.47
N LYS A 129 -11.95 5.75 -13.94
CA LYS A 129 -12.14 6.42 -15.23
C LYS A 129 -12.22 5.43 -16.39
N LYS A 130 -11.39 4.37 -16.36
CA LYS A 130 -11.32 3.35 -17.41
C LYS A 130 -12.44 2.30 -17.33
N ARG A 131 -12.76 1.80 -16.13
CA ARG A 131 -13.66 0.65 -15.94
C ARG A 131 -15.07 1.04 -15.52
N LYS A 132 -15.26 2.27 -15.02
CA LYS A 132 -16.50 2.75 -14.38
C LYS A 132 -16.97 1.86 -13.23
N THR A 133 -16.04 1.11 -12.63
CA THR A 133 -16.29 0.25 -11.48
C THR A 133 -15.29 0.58 -10.38
N ILE A 134 -15.77 0.48 -9.14
CA ILE A 134 -14.93 0.62 -7.95
C ILE A 134 -14.18 -0.72 -7.76
N PRO A 135 -12.85 -0.70 -7.50
CA PRO A 135 -12.07 -1.90 -7.20
C PRO A 135 -12.56 -2.63 -5.94
N ASN A 136 -12.09 -3.88 -5.76
CA ASN A 136 -12.38 -4.63 -4.54
C ASN A 136 -11.66 -3.99 -3.34
N PRO A 137 -12.20 -4.07 -2.11
CA PRO A 137 -11.48 -3.69 -0.89
C PRO A 137 -10.03 -4.18 -0.81
N SER A 138 -9.72 -5.43 -1.20
CA SER A 138 -8.31 -5.90 -1.24
C SER A 138 -7.43 -5.20 -2.27
N ASP A 139 -8.01 -4.60 -3.32
CA ASP A 139 -7.25 -3.77 -4.26
C ASP A 139 -6.76 -2.48 -3.58
N PHE A 140 -7.56 -1.88 -2.70
CA PHE A 140 -7.12 -0.71 -1.92
C PHE A 140 -6.01 -1.09 -0.95
N LEU A 141 -6.11 -2.24 -0.27
CA LEU A 141 -5.03 -2.78 0.58
C LEU A 141 -3.72 -2.88 -0.20
N ILE A 142 -3.70 -3.68 -1.26
CA ILE A 142 -2.44 -3.99 -1.95
C ILE A 142 -1.86 -2.76 -2.67
N LEU A 143 -2.68 -1.87 -3.24
CA LEU A 143 -2.17 -0.64 -3.86
C LEU A 143 -1.55 0.29 -2.82
N SER A 144 -2.17 0.41 -1.64
CA SER A 144 -1.65 1.26 -0.55
C SER A 144 -0.35 0.71 0.01
N VAL A 145 -0.31 -0.61 0.26
CA VAL A 145 0.89 -1.33 0.67
C VAL A 145 2.01 -1.15 -0.37
N MET A 146 1.74 -1.35 -1.66
CA MET A 146 2.75 -1.13 -2.71
C MET A 146 3.30 0.31 -2.72
N SER A 147 2.42 1.31 -2.58
CA SER A 147 2.80 2.73 -2.51
C SER A 147 3.75 2.99 -1.34
N ALA A 148 3.32 2.60 -0.13
CA ALA A 148 4.05 2.88 1.08
C ALA A 148 5.33 2.05 1.22
N SER A 149 5.39 0.82 0.70
CA SER A 149 6.65 0.06 0.64
C SER A 149 7.67 0.71 -0.28
N GLY A 150 7.24 1.26 -1.41
CA GLY A 150 8.14 2.02 -2.29
C GLY A 150 8.72 3.24 -1.58
N PHE A 151 7.88 4.00 -0.88
CA PHE A 151 8.32 5.10 -0.03
C PHE A 151 9.28 4.63 1.07
N SER A 152 8.89 3.60 1.81
CA SER A 152 9.62 3.12 3.00
C SER A 152 11.03 2.66 2.65
N ILE A 153 11.18 1.89 1.57
CA ILE A 153 12.50 1.43 1.13
C ILE A 153 13.41 2.62 0.80
N LEU A 154 12.88 3.66 0.15
CA LEU A 154 13.65 4.86 -0.14
C LEU A 154 14.07 5.56 1.16
N GLU A 155 13.11 5.84 2.04
CA GLU A 155 13.35 6.54 3.30
C GLU A 155 14.40 5.83 4.18
N LYS A 156 14.25 4.52 4.37
CA LYS A 156 15.17 3.69 5.17
C LYS A 156 16.61 3.69 4.64
N THR A 157 16.85 4.09 3.39
CA THR A 157 18.22 4.26 2.87
C THR A 157 18.93 5.50 3.40
N PHE A 158 18.17 6.45 3.95
CA PHE A 158 18.67 7.66 4.60
C PHE A 158 18.78 7.52 6.12
N TRP A 159 18.32 6.41 6.71
CA TRP A 159 18.49 6.15 8.13
C TRP A 159 19.97 5.85 8.44
N THR A 160 20.63 6.73 9.18
CA THR A 160 22.01 6.53 9.66
C THR A 160 22.05 6.09 11.11
N ASP A 161 21.22 6.69 11.97
CA ASP A 161 21.29 6.53 13.43
C ASP A 161 19.98 6.00 14.04
N ILE A 162 19.04 5.56 13.20
CA ILE A 162 17.78 4.97 13.63
C ILE A 162 17.93 3.46 13.75
N ASN A 163 17.80 2.97 14.98
CA ASN A 163 17.85 1.54 15.29
C ASN A 163 16.62 1.11 16.10
N PHE A 164 15.99 0.03 15.66
CA PHE A 164 14.89 -0.62 16.35
C PHE A 164 15.30 -2.03 16.78
N PRO A 165 15.63 -2.26 18.06
CA PRO A 165 16.14 -3.53 18.53
C PRO A 165 15.07 -4.63 18.66
N LEU A 166 13.78 -4.29 18.53
CA LEU A 166 12.69 -5.24 18.71
C LEU A 166 11.72 -5.22 17.53
N ILE A 167 11.24 -6.41 17.18
CA ILE A 167 10.07 -6.62 16.33
C ILE A 167 8.91 -7.02 17.26
N TYR A 168 7.74 -6.42 17.10
CA TYR A 168 6.58 -6.68 17.95
C TYR A 168 5.33 -7.04 17.14
N GLY A 169 4.26 -7.41 17.86
CA GLY A 169 2.96 -7.70 17.28
C GLY A 169 2.68 -9.20 17.09
N PRO A 170 1.57 -9.54 16.42
CA PRO A 170 1.13 -10.91 16.21
C PRO A 170 2.17 -11.77 15.49
N HIS A 171 2.47 -12.94 16.05
CA HIS A 171 3.43 -13.88 15.50
C HIS A 171 3.02 -15.34 15.74
N LEU A 172 3.56 -16.25 14.93
CA LEU A 172 3.47 -17.70 15.13
C LEU A 172 4.88 -18.27 15.31
N GLY A 173 5.25 -18.57 16.55
CA GLY A 173 6.64 -18.93 16.88
C GLY A 173 7.58 -17.77 16.52
N LYS A 174 8.56 -18.03 15.63
CA LYS A 174 9.52 -17.01 15.14
C LYS A 174 9.03 -16.23 13.92
N LEU A 175 7.86 -16.55 13.38
CA LEU A 175 7.30 -15.89 12.20
C LEU A 175 6.42 -14.72 12.64
N TYR A 176 6.88 -13.49 12.42
CA TYR A 176 6.10 -12.28 12.66
C TYR A 176 5.28 -11.92 11.43
N PHE A 177 3.98 -11.63 11.62
CA PHE A 177 3.09 -11.22 10.52
C PHE A 177 3.27 -9.74 10.12
N PHE A 178 4.03 -8.99 10.92
CA PHE A 178 4.40 -7.60 10.68
C PHE A 178 5.91 -7.49 10.92
N PRO A 179 6.75 -7.95 9.97
CA PRO A 179 8.20 -7.95 10.15
C PRO A 179 8.77 -6.53 10.33
N ASP A 180 8.05 -5.51 9.86
CA ASP A 180 8.39 -4.10 9.97
C ASP A 180 7.68 -3.38 11.13
N ALA A 181 6.98 -4.11 12.00
CA ALA A 181 6.49 -3.57 13.27
C ALA A 181 7.65 -3.47 14.25
N LEU A 182 8.35 -2.34 14.17
CA LEU A 182 9.63 -2.09 14.82
C LEU A 182 9.46 -1.15 16.02
N GLY A 183 10.18 -1.41 17.10
CA GLY A 183 10.08 -0.60 18.32
C GLY A 183 11.35 -0.54 19.16
N ILE A 184 11.20 0.11 20.31
CA ILE A 184 12.19 0.27 21.37
C ILE A 184 11.52 0.08 22.73
N TYR A 185 12.30 -0.16 23.77
CA TYR A 185 11.81 -0.15 25.15
C TYR A 185 11.99 1.24 25.76
N VAL A 186 10.89 1.81 26.26
CA VAL A 186 10.87 3.07 27.01
C VAL A 186 10.19 2.80 28.34
N ASP A 187 10.93 2.98 29.44
CA ASP A 187 10.46 2.69 30.80
C ASP A 187 9.89 1.25 30.96
N GLY A 188 10.56 0.28 30.32
CA GLY A 188 10.16 -1.14 30.34
C GLY A 188 8.94 -1.47 29.48
N ARG A 189 8.43 -0.52 28.69
CA ARG A 189 7.27 -0.71 27.79
C ARG A 189 7.68 -0.56 26.34
N VAL A 190 7.00 -1.28 25.45
CA VAL A 190 7.23 -1.15 24.01
C VAL A 190 6.66 0.19 23.54
N LEU A 191 7.48 0.91 22.78
CA LEU A 191 7.10 2.05 21.97
C LEU A 191 7.55 1.74 20.54
N GLY A 192 6.60 1.65 19.61
CA GLY A 192 6.92 1.29 18.24
C GLY A 192 5.87 1.75 17.23
N TYR A 193 6.16 1.45 15.97
CA TYR A 193 5.28 1.70 14.84
C TYR A 193 5.19 0.45 13.97
N ILE A 194 4.01 0.20 13.41
CA ILE A 194 3.71 -1.02 12.63
C ILE A 194 4.50 -1.10 11.31
N GLY A 195 5.17 -0.02 10.92
CA GLY A 195 5.85 0.11 9.64
C GLY A 195 4.96 0.76 8.58
N HIS A 196 5.57 1.51 7.66
CA HIS A 196 4.84 2.38 6.74
C HIS A 196 3.87 1.62 5.84
N ALA A 197 4.27 0.46 5.30
CA ALA A 197 3.39 -0.29 4.40
C ALA A 197 2.17 -0.86 5.11
N ALA A 198 2.33 -1.39 6.31
CA ALA A 198 1.21 -1.87 7.10
C ALA A 198 0.29 -0.72 7.52
N ALA A 199 0.87 0.40 7.97
CA ALA A 199 0.13 1.58 8.40
C ALA A 199 -0.71 2.19 7.26
N THR A 200 -0.10 2.48 6.10
CA THR A 200 -0.84 2.97 4.93
C THR A 200 -1.76 1.88 4.35
N GLY A 201 -1.40 0.60 4.46
CA GLY A 201 -2.27 -0.52 4.12
C GLY A 201 -3.57 -0.54 4.93
N LEU A 202 -3.50 -0.23 6.23
CA LEU A 202 -4.66 -0.08 7.11
C LEU A 202 -5.58 1.06 6.66
N ILE A 203 -4.98 2.21 6.32
CA ILE A 203 -5.72 3.34 5.73
C ILE A 203 -6.39 2.89 4.42
N GLY A 204 -5.67 2.21 3.54
CA GLY A 204 -6.20 1.64 2.29
C GLY A 204 -7.40 0.72 2.51
N MET A 205 -7.30 -0.24 3.43
CA MET A 205 -8.40 -1.13 3.78
C MET A 205 -9.63 -0.38 4.26
N SER A 206 -9.45 0.63 5.12
CA SER A 206 -10.54 1.45 5.65
C SER A 206 -11.27 2.22 4.54
N ILE A 207 -10.54 2.74 3.54
CA ILE A 207 -11.10 3.39 2.35
C ILE A 207 -11.89 2.37 1.51
N GLY A 208 -11.32 1.18 1.26
CA GLY A 208 -11.99 0.11 0.50
C GLY A 208 -13.30 -0.33 1.16
N ILE A 209 -13.30 -0.49 2.49
CA ILE A 209 -14.50 -0.76 3.29
C ILE A 209 -15.50 0.38 3.17
N ALA A 210 -15.07 1.65 3.32
CA ALA A 210 -15.96 2.80 3.20
C ALA A 210 -16.65 2.86 1.83
N PHE A 211 -15.93 2.60 0.73
CA PHE A 211 -16.54 2.49 -0.59
C PHE A 211 -17.58 1.36 -0.69
N PHE A 212 -17.28 0.19 -0.13
CA PHE A 212 -18.22 -0.93 -0.07
C PHE A 212 -19.49 -0.57 0.71
N LEU A 213 -19.33 0.02 1.90
CA LEU A 213 -20.44 0.44 2.76
C LEU A 213 -21.23 1.59 2.12
N GLN A 214 -20.56 2.54 1.45
CA GLN A 214 -21.21 3.64 0.74
C GLN A 214 -22.12 3.13 -0.37
N LYS A 215 -21.68 2.11 -1.13
CA LYS A 215 -22.51 1.48 -2.15
C LYS A 215 -23.77 0.83 -1.55
N LYS A 216 -23.64 0.25 -0.36
CA LYS A 216 -24.73 -0.47 0.32
C LYS A 216 -25.72 0.45 1.03
N PHE A 217 -25.23 1.42 1.79
CA PHE A 217 -26.03 2.25 2.70
C PHE A 217 -26.28 3.66 2.17
N LYS A 218 -25.44 4.17 1.26
CA LYS A 218 -25.51 5.54 0.72
C LYS A 218 -25.52 6.63 1.80
N LYS A 219 -24.75 6.45 2.88
CA LYS A 219 -24.71 7.38 4.02
C LYS A 219 -23.32 7.99 4.16
N ALA A 220 -23.26 9.32 4.27
CA ALA A 220 -22.00 10.05 4.40
C ALA A 220 -21.14 9.64 5.62
N TRP A 221 -21.76 9.17 6.70
CA TRP A 221 -21.05 8.78 7.92
C TRP A 221 -20.05 7.62 7.72
N VAL A 222 -20.18 6.80 6.66
CA VAL A 222 -19.23 5.71 6.40
C VAL A 222 -17.80 6.20 6.15
N TRP A 223 -17.63 7.47 5.76
CA TRP A 223 -16.34 8.12 5.57
C TRP A 223 -15.64 8.51 6.87
N ILE A 224 -16.33 8.44 8.01
CA ILE A 224 -15.70 8.61 9.33
C ILE A 224 -14.67 7.50 9.56
N ILE A 225 -14.90 6.29 9.05
CA ILE A 225 -14.01 5.14 9.25
C ILE A 225 -12.58 5.44 8.73
N PRO A 226 -12.38 5.79 7.45
CA PRO A 226 -11.04 6.11 6.96
C PRO A 226 -10.45 7.38 7.58
N ALA A 227 -11.28 8.37 7.95
CA ALA A 227 -10.79 9.57 8.62
C ALA A 227 -10.20 9.24 10.01
N LEU A 228 -10.88 8.39 10.80
CA LEU A 228 -10.39 7.96 12.10
C LEU A 228 -9.15 7.07 11.99
N ILE A 229 -9.11 6.18 11.01
CA ILE A 229 -7.93 5.31 10.78
C ILE A 229 -6.72 6.14 10.32
N TYR A 230 -6.92 7.11 9.43
CA TYR A 230 -5.88 8.05 9.05
C TYR A 230 -5.36 8.82 10.27
N ALA A 231 -6.25 9.43 11.05
CA ALA A 231 -5.87 10.16 12.25
C ALA A 231 -5.11 9.28 13.24
N TRP A 232 -5.56 8.04 13.48
CA TRP A 232 -4.89 7.08 14.34
C TRP A 232 -3.45 6.80 13.89
N VAL A 233 -3.27 6.40 12.63
CA VAL A 233 -1.95 6.08 12.07
C VAL A 233 -1.03 7.30 12.07
N SER A 234 -1.52 8.47 11.66
CA SER A 234 -0.73 9.69 11.63
C SER A 234 -0.32 10.17 13.02
N VAL A 235 -1.19 10.04 14.03
CA VAL A 235 -0.84 10.36 15.42
C VAL A 235 0.22 9.41 15.96
N GLU A 236 0.10 8.10 15.73
CA GLU A 236 1.14 7.16 16.17
C GLU A 236 2.49 7.45 15.51
N HIS A 237 2.50 7.70 14.20
CA HIS A 237 3.71 8.05 13.48
C HIS A 237 4.32 9.36 13.99
N ALA A 238 3.51 10.41 14.13
CA ALA A 238 3.96 11.70 14.64
C ALA A 238 4.54 11.60 16.06
N LEU A 239 3.92 10.82 16.94
CA LEU A 239 4.39 10.63 18.30
C LEU A 239 5.66 9.77 18.37
N LEU A 240 5.86 8.81 17.46
CA LEU A 240 7.13 8.08 17.36
C LEU A 240 8.27 9.02 16.96
N ASN A 241 8.07 9.85 15.95
CA ASN A 241 9.06 10.84 15.52
C ASN A 241 9.35 11.84 16.64
N ALA A 242 8.30 12.36 17.30
CA ALA A 242 8.45 13.24 18.45
C ALA A 242 9.23 12.60 19.62
N TYR A 243 9.15 11.28 19.79
CA TYR A 243 10.00 10.57 20.73
C TYR A 243 11.46 10.56 20.31
N TYR A 244 11.77 10.32 19.03
CA TYR A 244 13.15 10.32 18.55
C TYR A 244 13.81 11.69 18.61
N GLU A 245 13.05 12.77 18.41
CA GLU A 245 13.58 14.14 18.48
C GLU A 245 13.74 14.66 19.92
N GLU A 246 12.69 14.53 20.75
CA GLU A 246 12.62 15.20 22.06
C GLU A 246 12.29 14.25 23.22
N GLY A 247 12.20 12.95 22.97
CA GLY A 247 11.85 11.97 24.01
C GLY A 247 10.40 12.03 24.48
N ILE A 248 9.48 12.59 23.68
CA ILE A 248 8.07 12.71 24.04
C ILE A 248 7.41 11.33 24.18
N LYS A 249 7.06 10.96 25.43
CA LYS A 249 6.52 9.62 25.77
C LYS A 249 5.01 9.49 25.64
N THR A 250 4.31 10.44 25.01
CA THR A 250 2.83 10.44 24.93
C THR A 250 2.28 9.18 24.25
N LEU A 251 2.99 8.61 23.27
CA LEU A 251 2.59 7.36 22.62
C LEU A 251 2.45 6.19 23.61
N LEU A 252 3.25 6.14 24.68
CA LEU A 252 3.12 5.11 25.71
C LEU A 252 1.75 5.14 26.41
N LYS A 253 1.15 6.32 26.55
CA LYS A 253 -0.19 6.48 27.13
C LYS A 253 -1.29 5.94 26.21
N LEU A 254 -1.00 5.84 24.91
CA LEU A 254 -1.90 5.28 23.88
C LEU A 254 -1.64 3.79 23.61
N GLY A 255 -0.79 3.14 24.42
CA GLY A 255 -0.47 1.71 24.25
C GLY A 255 0.77 1.44 23.37
N GLY A 256 1.56 2.48 23.05
CA GLY A 256 2.91 2.30 22.49
C GLY A 256 2.93 1.74 21.07
N GLY A 257 1.85 1.88 20.29
CA GLY A 257 1.75 1.31 18.95
C GLY A 257 1.37 -0.18 18.91
N LEU A 258 1.15 -0.82 20.07
CA LEU A 258 0.86 -2.26 20.16
C LEU A 258 -0.53 -2.64 19.62
N ALA A 259 -1.48 -1.71 19.60
CA ALA A 259 -2.85 -1.97 19.14
C ALA A 259 -2.96 -2.07 17.61
N THR A 260 -2.15 -1.30 16.88
CA THR A 260 -2.26 -1.14 15.42
C THR A 260 -2.11 -2.44 14.64
N PRO A 261 -1.17 -3.36 14.97
CA PRO A 261 -1.12 -4.68 14.34
C PRO A 261 -2.43 -5.48 14.45
N TRP A 262 -3.09 -5.42 15.61
CA TRP A 262 -4.36 -6.11 15.82
C TRP A 262 -5.51 -5.45 15.07
N ILE A 263 -5.55 -4.12 15.04
CA ILE A 263 -6.51 -3.35 14.24
C ILE A 263 -6.32 -3.69 12.75
N PHE A 264 -5.07 -3.81 12.29
CA PHE A 264 -4.78 -4.26 10.93
C PHE A 264 -5.37 -5.63 10.64
N LEU A 265 -5.13 -6.64 11.49
CA LEU A 265 -5.67 -7.98 11.30
C LEU A 265 -7.20 -7.99 11.27
N LEU A 266 -7.86 -7.18 12.10
CA LEU A 266 -9.32 -7.05 12.10
C LEU A 266 -9.83 -6.50 10.77
N PHE A 267 -9.21 -5.42 10.26
CA PHE A 267 -9.57 -4.85 8.96
C PHE A 267 -9.27 -5.80 7.81
N LEU A 268 -8.14 -6.52 7.87
CA LEU A 268 -7.78 -7.53 6.89
C LEU A 268 -8.83 -8.64 6.82
N ALA A 269 -9.24 -9.18 7.98
CA ALA A 269 -10.30 -10.19 8.04
C ALA A 269 -11.61 -9.66 7.43
N ALA A 270 -12.00 -8.42 7.73
CA ALA A 270 -13.19 -7.80 7.16
C ALA A 270 -13.10 -7.64 5.62
N VAL A 271 -11.96 -7.16 5.12
CA VAL A 271 -11.69 -7.02 3.68
C VAL A 271 -11.79 -8.36 2.96
N LEU A 272 -11.12 -9.39 3.49
CA LEU A 272 -11.15 -10.73 2.91
C LEU A 272 -12.55 -11.34 2.94
N ALA A 273 -13.29 -11.16 4.03
CA ALA A 273 -14.67 -11.63 4.14
C ALA A 273 -15.62 -10.96 3.13
N ILE A 274 -15.48 -9.63 2.94
CA ILE A 274 -16.25 -8.88 1.94
C ILE A 274 -15.93 -9.39 0.54
N ASP A 275 -14.66 -9.56 0.21
CA ASP A 275 -14.24 -9.99 -1.12
C ASP A 275 -14.64 -11.45 -1.41
N ALA A 276 -14.47 -12.35 -0.45
CA ALA A 276 -14.93 -13.73 -0.56
C ALA A 276 -16.44 -13.79 -0.78
N ARG A 277 -17.23 -13.04 0.01
CA ARG A 277 -18.68 -12.94 -0.18
C ARG A 277 -19.06 -12.45 -1.58
N ASN A 278 -18.40 -11.39 -2.06
CA ASN A 278 -18.66 -10.84 -3.38
C ASN A 278 -18.31 -11.84 -4.49
N LEU A 279 -17.19 -12.56 -4.34
CA LEU A 279 -16.78 -13.62 -5.26
C LEU A 279 -17.80 -14.77 -5.29
N PHE A 280 -18.22 -15.28 -4.14
CA PHE A 280 -19.22 -16.36 -4.07
C PHE A 280 -20.56 -15.93 -4.66
N ALA A 281 -21.02 -14.71 -4.38
CA ALA A 281 -22.24 -14.17 -4.97
C ALA A 281 -22.13 -14.04 -6.50
N TRP A 282 -20.98 -13.62 -7.01
CA TRP A 282 -20.72 -13.55 -8.45
C TRP A 282 -20.72 -14.95 -9.09
N LEU A 283 -20.06 -15.93 -8.46
CA LEU A 283 -19.99 -17.31 -8.95
C LEU A 283 -21.35 -18.00 -9.01
N LYS A 284 -22.22 -17.74 -8.03
CA LYS A 284 -23.60 -18.26 -8.03
C LYS A 284 -24.36 -17.86 -9.30
N ASN A 285 -24.08 -16.68 -9.83
CA ASN A 285 -24.72 -16.15 -11.03
C ASN A 285 -23.97 -16.50 -12.34
N LYS A 286 -22.83 -17.21 -12.26
CA LYS A 286 -21.97 -17.58 -13.40
C LYS A 286 -21.58 -19.07 -13.30
N PRO A 287 -22.50 -20.01 -13.54
CA PRO A 287 -22.28 -21.44 -13.30
C PRO A 287 -21.13 -22.03 -14.13
N LEU A 288 -20.89 -21.52 -15.35
CA LEU A 288 -19.72 -21.92 -16.15
C LEU A 288 -18.40 -21.51 -15.46
N ALA A 289 -18.32 -20.31 -14.90
CA ALA A 289 -17.14 -19.86 -14.16
C ALA A 289 -16.94 -20.68 -12.88
N ALA A 290 -18.02 -20.95 -12.15
CA ALA A 290 -17.99 -21.83 -10.98
C ALA A 290 -17.49 -23.25 -11.32
N ARG A 291 -17.98 -23.83 -12.42
CA ARG A 291 -17.52 -25.14 -12.93
C ARG A 291 -16.03 -25.10 -13.31
N LEU A 292 -15.59 -24.08 -14.04
CA LEU A 292 -14.18 -23.93 -14.42
C LEU A 292 -13.24 -23.79 -13.23
N LEU A 293 -13.68 -23.14 -12.14
CA LEU A 293 -12.91 -23.05 -10.89
C LEU A 293 -12.85 -24.40 -10.17
N LYS A 294 -13.94 -25.19 -10.19
CA LYS A 294 -14.00 -26.51 -9.58
C LYS A 294 -13.16 -27.56 -10.33
N ASP A 295 -13.21 -27.53 -11.67
CA ASP A 295 -12.59 -28.55 -12.52
C ASP A 295 -11.07 -28.37 -12.65
N LYS A 296 -10.54 -27.16 -12.42
CA LYS A 296 -9.10 -26.90 -12.50
C LYS A 296 -8.46 -26.94 -11.11
N LYS A 297 -7.85 -28.09 -10.77
CA LYS A 297 -6.78 -28.23 -9.75
C LYS A 297 -5.55 -27.31 -9.99
N LEU A 298 -5.57 -26.48 -11.05
CA LEU A 298 -4.50 -25.60 -11.54
C LEU A 298 -4.71 -24.13 -11.12
N PHE A 299 -5.26 -23.93 -9.92
CA PHE A 299 -5.74 -22.65 -9.41
C PHE A 299 -4.62 -21.64 -9.10
N PHE A 300 -3.37 -22.07 -8.99
CA PHE A 300 -2.30 -21.19 -8.50
C PHE A 300 -1.60 -20.38 -9.60
N PHE A 301 -1.41 -20.92 -10.81
CA PHE A 301 -0.54 -20.28 -11.82
C PHE A 301 -1.25 -19.66 -13.03
N LYS A 302 -2.44 -20.11 -13.43
CA LYS A 302 -3.14 -19.56 -14.63
C LYS A 302 -4.08 -18.38 -14.33
N THR A 303 -4.45 -18.17 -13.07
CA THR A 303 -5.54 -17.27 -12.66
C THR A 303 -5.20 -15.78 -12.82
N LEU A 304 -3.91 -15.44 -12.89
CA LEU A 304 -3.43 -14.10 -13.23
C LEU A 304 -3.89 -13.61 -14.63
N HIS A 305 -4.29 -14.52 -15.52
CA HIS A 305 -4.85 -14.20 -16.83
C HIS A 305 -6.37 -14.44 -16.96
N VAL A 306 -6.97 -15.19 -16.03
CA VAL A 306 -8.37 -15.66 -16.17
C VAL A 306 -9.39 -14.51 -16.00
N PHE A 307 -9.14 -13.53 -15.13
CA PHE A 307 -10.07 -12.40 -14.99
C PHE A 307 -10.16 -11.53 -16.26
N ASN A 308 -9.05 -11.32 -16.97
CA ASN A 308 -9.09 -10.63 -18.26
C ASN A 308 -9.82 -11.47 -19.31
N PHE A 309 -9.61 -12.79 -19.32
CA PHE A 309 -10.27 -13.73 -20.23
C PHE A 309 -11.81 -13.77 -20.02
N LEU A 310 -12.27 -13.85 -18.77
CA LEU A 310 -13.70 -13.87 -18.47
C LEU A 310 -14.40 -12.55 -18.83
N SER A 311 -13.70 -11.41 -18.68
CA SER A 311 -14.22 -10.11 -19.13
C SER A 311 -14.32 -9.96 -20.65
N SER A 312 -13.51 -10.71 -21.42
CA SER A 312 -13.63 -10.76 -22.89
C SER A 312 -14.72 -11.72 -23.37
N VAL A 313 -15.01 -12.78 -22.60
CA VAL A 313 -16.12 -13.71 -22.91
C VAL A 313 -17.48 -13.03 -22.75
N ASP A 314 -17.65 -12.16 -21.73
CA ASP A 314 -18.88 -11.36 -21.55
C ASP A 314 -19.08 -10.25 -22.62
N LYS A 315 -18.07 -9.96 -23.46
CA LYS A 315 -18.17 -9.01 -24.59
C LYS A 315 -18.35 -9.69 -25.95
N GLY A 316 -18.36 -11.02 -25.97
CA GLY A 316 -18.48 -11.85 -27.17
C GLY A 316 -19.82 -12.59 -27.26
N LYS A 317 -20.85 -12.09 -26.58
CA LYS A 317 -22.26 -12.44 -26.77
C LYS A 317 -23.06 -11.15 -26.82
#